data_AF-A0A9W7AE89-F1
#
_entry.id   AF-A0A9W7AE89-F1
#
_cell.length_a   1.000
_cell.length_b   1.000
_cell.length_c   1.000
_cell.angle_alpha   90.00
_cell.angle_beta   90.00
_cell.angle_gamma   90.00
#
_symmetry.space_group_name_H-M   'P 1'
#
loop_
_entity.id
_entity.type
_entity.pdbx_description
1 polymer ?
#
loop_
_entity_poly.entity_id
_entity_poly.type
_entity_poly.pdbx_seq_one_letter_code
_entity_poly.pdbx_strand_id
1 'polypeptide(L)'
;MINADLAESRAGAERRLSEPLMNSLNESCVQFYDEDAVTMIPSAVAAGYLTLLSAGLDLSLPALLDGNVVDAAFGISSQSIPASSTIRSQIASAKTHMKSLPTSRQTTAVQCYLNLFKIIIKYNEAMNDAGLVRCCKEGEIRRVAIMEVKRAFLGMREEGVPPPPTEE
;
A
#
# COMPACT_ATOMS: atom_id res chain seq x y z
N MET A 1 -24.69 -24.04 -49.54
CA MET A 1 -24.62 -24.48 -48.13
C MET A 1 -23.17 -24.79 -47.79
N ILE A 2 -22.44 -23.81 -47.23
CA ILE A 2 -21.14 -23.99 -46.58
C ILE A 2 -21.10 -22.97 -45.43
N ASN A 3 -20.64 -23.44 -44.28
CA ASN A 3 -20.96 -22.97 -42.93
C ASN A 3 -20.36 -21.61 -42.54
N ALA A 4 -21.17 -20.86 -41.79
CA ALA A 4 -20.73 -19.79 -40.91
C ALA A 4 -20.17 -20.44 -39.63
N ASP A 5 -18.85 -20.47 -39.47
CA ASP A 5 -18.21 -20.80 -38.17
C ASP A 5 -16.71 -20.50 -38.21
N LEU A 6 -16.35 -19.21 -38.18
CA LEU A 6 -14.96 -18.79 -38.00
C LEU A 6 -14.89 -17.36 -37.42
N ALA A 7 -15.50 -17.17 -36.25
CA ALA A 7 -15.37 -15.91 -35.52
C ALA A 7 -15.43 -16.07 -33.99
N GLU A 8 -14.97 -17.19 -33.43
CA GLU A 8 -14.82 -17.32 -31.97
C GLU A 8 -13.56 -18.12 -31.62
N SER A 9 -12.38 -17.48 -31.65
CA SER A 9 -11.19 -18.16 -31.12
C SER A 9 -10.01 -17.28 -30.72
N ARG A 10 -10.21 -16.04 -30.24
CA ARG A 10 -9.08 -15.21 -29.74
C ARG A 10 -9.38 -14.28 -28.56
N ALA A 11 -10.31 -14.62 -27.67
CA ALA A 11 -10.60 -13.81 -26.47
C ALA A 11 -10.68 -14.59 -25.15
N GLY A 12 -10.23 -15.85 -25.12
CA GLY A 12 -10.54 -16.78 -24.02
C GLY A 12 -9.38 -17.39 -23.24
N ALA A 13 -8.11 -16.98 -23.47
CA ALA A 13 -6.96 -17.74 -22.96
C ALA A 13 -5.98 -16.97 -22.03
N GLU A 14 -6.22 -15.70 -21.69
CA GLU A 14 -5.29 -14.92 -20.84
C GLU A 14 -5.89 -14.45 -19.50
N ARG A 15 -7.02 -15.01 -19.06
CA ARG A 15 -7.71 -14.59 -17.83
C ARG A 15 -7.69 -15.60 -16.67
N ARG A 16 -6.75 -16.55 -16.63
CA ARG A 16 -6.78 -17.64 -15.62
C ARG A 16 -5.45 -18.04 -14.98
N LEU A 17 -4.47 -17.14 -14.84
CA LEU A 17 -3.19 -17.52 -14.21
C LEU A 17 -2.61 -16.56 -13.16
N SER A 18 -3.38 -15.63 -12.58
CA SER A 18 -2.81 -14.68 -11.61
C SER A 18 -3.59 -14.46 -10.31
N GLU A 19 -4.62 -15.25 -10.01
CA GLU A 19 -5.44 -15.07 -8.79
C GLU A 19 -5.22 -16.08 -7.63
N PRO A 20 -4.64 -17.30 -7.78
CA PRO A 20 -4.51 -18.19 -6.62
C PRO A 20 -3.32 -17.88 -5.69
N LEU A 21 -2.32 -17.11 -6.14
CA LEU A 21 -1.09 -16.86 -5.37
C LEU A 21 -1.24 -15.76 -4.30
N MET A 22 -2.24 -14.89 -4.41
CA MET A 22 -2.44 -13.78 -3.47
C MET A 22 -3.22 -14.20 -2.21
N ASN A 23 -3.97 -15.30 -2.25
CA ASN A 23 -4.83 -15.73 -1.12
C ASN A 23 -4.11 -16.64 -0.10
N SER A 24 -2.92 -17.17 -0.41
CA SER A 24 -2.18 -18.10 0.47
C SER A 24 -1.18 -17.42 1.42
N LEU A 25 -1.01 -16.09 1.36
CA LEU A 25 -0.03 -15.34 2.18
C LEU A 25 -0.67 -14.66 3.41
N ASN A 26 -1.89 -15.02 3.76
CA ASN A 26 -2.75 -14.19 4.59
C ASN A 26 -2.66 -14.41 6.11
N GLU A 27 -1.66 -15.13 6.62
CA GLU A 27 -1.58 -15.43 8.07
C GLU A 27 -0.33 -14.95 8.83
N SER A 28 0.65 -14.26 8.23
CA SER A 28 1.72 -13.67 9.06
C SER A 28 2.43 -12.42 8.52
N CYS A 29 1.92 -11.78 7.47
CA CYS A 29 2.58 -10.59 6.93
C CYS A 29 2.13 -9.33 7.70
N VAL A 30 3.09 -8.61 8.29
CA VAL A 30 2.82 -7.35 8.99
C VAL A 30 2.20 -6.35 8.01
N GLN A 31 1.05 -5.79 8.38
CA GLN A 31 0.39 -4.76 7.59
C GLN A 31 0.97 -3.39 7.96
N PHE A 32 1.34 -2.59 6.95
CA PHE A 32 1.99 -1.29 7.13
C PHE A 32 1.07 -0.09 6.85
N TYR A 33 -0.13 -0.34 6.32
CA TYR A 33 -1.13 0.66 5.98
C TYR A 33 -2.51 0.00 5.89
N ASP A 34 -3.58 0.79 6.00
CA ASP A 34 -4.95 0.32 5.80
C ASP A 34 -5.48 0.75 4.43
N GLU A 35 -5.95 -0.22 3.62
CA GLU A 35 -6.38 0.01 2.23
C GLU A 35 -7.60 0.92 2.12
N ASP A 36 -8.47 0.91 3.12
CA ASP A 36 -9.67 1.75 3.14
C ASP A 36 -9.34 3.17 3.60
N ALA A 37 -8.38 3.30 4.51
CA ALA A 37 -7.95 4.57 5.06
C ALA A 37 -7.02 5.37 4.15
N VAL A 38 -6.11 4.73 3.41
CA VAL A 38 -5.07 5.46 2.65
C VAL A 38 -5.66 6.44 1.63
N THR A 39 -6.79 6.09 1.00
CA THR A 39 -7.46 6.97 0.04
C THR A 39 -8.29 8.08 0.70
N MET A 40 -8.50 8.02 2.02
CA MET A 40 -9.22 9.04 2.79
C MET A 40 -8.29 10.13 3.32
N ILE A 41 -6.97 9.96 3.17
CA ILE A 41 -5.97 10.93 3.63
C ILE A 41 -6.03 12.18 2.74
N PRO A 42 -6.29 13.38 3.31
CA PRO A 42 -6.32 14.61 2.53
C PRO A 42 -4.97 14.90 1.86
N SER A 43 -4.99 15.38 0.62
CA SER A 43 -3.76 15.73 -0.13
C SER A 43 -2.81 16.64 0.66
N ALA A 44 -3.34 17.66 1.37
CA ALA A 44 -2.54 18.55 2.20
C ALA A 44 -1.82 17.83 3.36
N VAL A 45 -2.47 16.84 3.98
CA VAL A 45 -1.87 16.03 5.06
C VAL A 45 -0.76 15.14 4.47
N ALA A 46 -1.03 14.50 3.33
CA ALA A 46 -0.03 13.70 2.62
C ALA A 46 1.20 14.53 2.22
N ALA A 47 1.01 15.76 1.73
CA ALA A 47 2.09 16.67 1.39
C ALA A 47 2.95 17.07 2.62
N GLY A 48 2.31 17.25 3.78
CA GLY A 48 3.01 17.51 5.04
C GLY A 48 3.94 16.35 5.44
N TYR A 49 3.44 15.12 5.40
CA TYR A 49 4.26 13.93 5.68
C TYR A 49 5.34 13.70 4.62
N LEU A 50 5.06 13.97 3.35
CA LEU A 50 6.05 13.90 2.28
C LEU A 50 7.22 14.85 2.55
N THR A 51 6.93 16.07 2.99
CA THR A 51 7.96 17.07 3.35
C THR A 51 8.80 16.58 4.53
N LEU A 52 8.13 16.11 5.58
CA LEU A 52 8.78 15.59 6.80
C LEU A 52 9.72 14.41 6.50
N LEU A 53 9.26 13.45 5.68
CA LEU A 53 10.03 12.26 5.30
C LEU A 53 11.13 12.54 4.25
N SER A 54 11.11 13.71 3.62
CA SER A 54 12.15 14.11 2.65
C SER A 54 13.35 14.78 3.33
N ALA A 55 13.30 15.03 4.65
CA ALA A 55 14.33 15.73 5.41
C ALA A 55 15.57 14.89 5.74
N GLY A 56 15.72 13.70 5.14
CA GLY A 56 16.83 12.76 5.39
C GLY A 56 16.49 11.70 6.43
N LEU A 57 17.27 10.60 6.46
CA LEU A 57 16.96 9.40 7.25
C LEU A 57 16.91 9.68 8.77
N ASP A 58 17.82 10.53 9.26
CA ASP A 58 17.97 10.83 10.69
C ASP A 58 16.72 11.49 11.31
N LEU A 59 15.96 12.26 10.51
CA LEU A 59 14.70 12.87 10.95
C LEU A 59 13.48 12.03 10.55
N SER A 60 13.59 11.28 9.46
CA SER A 60 12.48 10.50 8.89
C SER A 60 12.18 9.23 9.68
N LEU A 61 13.20 8.55 10.21
CA LEU A 61 13.00 7.31 10.95
C LEU A 61 12.29 7.54 12.29
N PRO A 62 12.66 8.54 13.13
CA PRO A 62 11.87 8.86 14.32
C PRO A 62 10.43 9.26 13.98
N ALA A 63 10.23 10.02 12.90
CA ALA A 63 8.90 10.37 12.40
C ALA A 63 8.05 9.15 12.00
N LEU A 64 8.71 8.11 11.46
CA LEU A 64 8.10 6.84 11.10
C LEU A 64 7.74 6.01 12.35
N LEU A 65 8.71 5.85 13.24
CA LEU A 65 8.63 4.89 14.34
C LEU A 65 7.85 5.41 15.54
N ASP A 66 8.08 6.66 15.89
CA ASP A 66 7.54 7.30 17.10
C ASP A 66 6.59 8.46 16.75
N GLY A 67 6.60 8.93 15.49
CA GLY A 67 5.67 9.93 14.99
C GLY A 67 4.35 9.34 14.46
N ASN A 68 3.62 10.20 13.76
CA ASN A 68 2.25 9.94 13.27
C ASN A 68 2.19 9.40 11.83
N VAL A 69 3.34 9.12 11.19
CA VAL A 69 3.38 8.69 9.78
C VAL A 69 2.64 7.37 9.57
N VAL A 70 2.93 6.39 10.43
CA VAL A 70 2.27 5.08 10.38
C VAL A 70 0.80 5.24 10.74
N ASP A 71 0.50 5.97 11.81
CA ASP A 71 -0.88 6.24 12.23
C ASP A 71 -1.71 6.87 11.09
N ALA A 72 -1.13 7.83 10.36
CA ALA A 72 -1.77 8.45 9.22
C ALA A 72 -2.04 7.46 8.09
N ALA A 73 -1.12 6.53 7.81
CA ALA A 73 -1.32 5.47 6.81
C ALA A 73 -2.42 4.46 7.21
N PHE A 74 -2.86 4.47 8.46
CA PHE A 74 -4.02 3.74 8.97
C PHE A 74 -5.26 4.65 9.18
N GLY A 75 -5.23 5.88 8.67
CA GLY A 75 -6.35 6.84 8.77
C GLY A 75 -6.51 7.51 10.13
N ILE A 76 -5.57 7.30 11.05
CA ILE A 76 -5.56 7.97 12.35
C ILE A 76 -4.92 9.35 12.16
N SER A 77 -5.75 10.33 11.84
CA SER A 77 -5.41 11.74 12.06
C SER A 77 -5.81 12.14 13.47
N SER A 78 -4.97 12.90 14.17
CA SER A 78 -4.96 13.09 15.64
C SER A 78 -6.25 13.59 16.32
N GLN A 79 -7.40 13.75 15.66
CA GLN A 79 -8.54 14.48 16.25
C GLN A 79 -9.98 13.97 16.04
N SER A 80 -10.29 12.96 15.23
CA SER A 80 -11.73 12.73 14.91
C SER A 80 -12.34 11.41 15.33
N ILE A 81 -11.62 10.28 15.37
CA ILE A 81 -12.23 8.97 15.71
C ILE A 81 -11.22 8.10 16.47
N PRO A 82 -11.57 7.55 17.65
CA PRO A 82 -10.73 6.56 18.29
C PRO A 82 -10.65 5.33 17.39
N ALA A 83 -9.44 5.00 16.94
CA ALA A 83 -9.21 3.79 16.17
C ALA A 83 -9.69 2.54 16.92
N SER A 84 -10.08 1.50 16.19
CA SER A 84 -10.43 0.22 16.81
C SER A 84 -9.21 -0.37 17.53
N SER A 85 -9.46 -1.27 18.51
CA SER A 85 -8.38 -2.03 19.15
C SER A 85 -7.54 -2.80 18.12
N THR A 86 -8.18 -3.33 17.08
CA THR A 86 -7.53 -4.02 15.95
C THR A 86 -6.55 -3.11 15.21
N ILE A 87 -6.97 -1.91 14.79
CA ILE A 87 -6.10 -0.96 14.06
C ILE A 87 -4.91 -0.55 14.93
N ARG A 88 -5.16 -0.28 16.23
CA ARG A 88 -4.07 0.05 17.16
C ARG A 88 -3.04 -1.08 17.30
N SER A 89 -3.51 -2.33 17.36
CA SER A 89 -2.63 -3.50 17.39
C SER A 89 -1.81 -3.64 16.10
N GLN A 90 -2.41 -3.39 14.93
CA GLN A 90 -1.71 -3.41 13.65
C GLN A 90 -0.64 -2.32 13.56
N ILE A 91 -0.94 -1.09 13.98
CA ILE A 91 0.02 0.01 14.03
C ILE A 91 1.17 -0.32 14.96
N ALA A 92 0.88 -0.82 16.17
CA ALA A 92 1.90 -1.22 17.12
C ALA A 92 2.80 -2.32 16.55
N SER A 93 2.22 -3.29 15.84
CA SER A 93 2.95 -4.37 15.16
C SER A 93 3.84 -3.83 14.05
N ALA A 94 3.33 -2.92 13.21
CA ALA A 94 4.08 -2.25 12.16
C ALA A 94 5.28 -1.48 12.72
N LYS A 95 5.05 -0.61 13.71
CA LYS A 95 6.10 0.17 14.36
C LYS A 95 7.16 -0.73 15.02
N THR A 96 6.74 -1.80 15.69
CA THR A 96 7.65 -2.79 16.30
C THR A 96 8.47 -3.50 15.25
N HIS A 97 7.85 -3.95 14.16
CA HIS A 97 8.55 -4.61 13.07
C HIS A 97 9.59 -3.67 12.43
N MET A 98 9.23 -2.41 12.16
CA MET A 98 10.17 -1.43 11.60
C MET A 98 11.34 -1.12 12.52
N LYS A 99 11.14 -1.13 13.86
CA LYS A 99 12.23 -1.02 14.84
C LYS A 99 13.20 -2.20 14.79
N SER A 100 12.70 -3.40 14.48
CA SER A 100 13.50 -4.61 14.40
C SER A 100 14.27 -4.78 13.08
N LEU A 101 13.95 -3.99 12.05
CA LEU A 101 14.62 -4.05 10.75
C LEU A 101 16.06 -3.53 10.82
N PRO A 102 17.00 -4.09 10.04
CA PRO A 102 18.34 -3.51 9.89
C PRO A 102 18.26 -2.13 9.20
N THR A 103 19.25 -1.27 9.43
CA THR A 103 19.26 0.13 8.94
C THR A 103 19.07 0.26 7.42
N SER A 104 19.61 -0.69 6.64
CA SER A 104 19.40 -0.73 5.18
C SER A 104 17.92 -0.90 4.82
N ARG A 105 17.18 -1.74 5.56
CA ARG A 105 15.74 -1.97 5.38
C ARG A 105 14.88 -0.86 5.98
N GLN A 106 15.34 -0.20 7.04
CA GLN A 106 14.67 0.99 7.58
C GLN A 106 14.62 2.13 6.53
N THR A 107 15.69 2.28 5.76
CA THR A 107 15.72 3.21 4.61
C THR A 107 14.68 2.83 3.57
N THR A 108 14.56 1.54 3.24
CA THR A 108 13.50 1.03 2.36
C THR A 108 12.11 1.34 2.92
N ALA A 109 11.88 1.15 4.21
CA ALA A 109 10.61 1.48 4.85
C ALA A 109 10.25 2.97 4.68
N VAL A 110 11.19 3.88 4.96
CA VAL A 110 11.01 5.32 4.73
C VAL A 110 10.65 5.59 3.26
N GLN A 111 11.34 4.94 2.32
CA GLN A 111 11.04 5.09 0.89
C GLN A 111 9.65 4.56 0.50
N CYS A 112 9.18 3.47 1.12
CA CYS A 112 7.83 2.95 0.91
C CYS A 112 6.77 3.97 1.36
N TYR A 113 6.93 4.58 2.54
CA TYR A 113 6.01 5.60 3.03
C TYR A 113 6.08 6.90 2.22
N LEU A 114 7.27 7.32 1.78
CA LEU A 114 7.41 8.42 0.81
C LEU A 114 6.60 8.16 -0.46
N ASN A 115 6.70 6.95 -1.00
CA ASN A 115 5.96 6.55 -2.20
C ASN A 115 4.45 6.51 -1.93
N LEU A 116 4.01 6.00 -0.77
CA LEU A 116 2.60 5.99 -0.35
C LEU A 116 2.00 7.40 -0.38
N PHE A 117 2.66 8.40 0.21
CA PHE A 117 2.11 9.76 0.22
C PHE A 117 2.12 10.41 -1.16
N LYS A 118 3.11 10.11 -2.01
CA LYS A 118 3.08 10.53 -3.43
C LYS A 118 1.88 9.94 -4.18
N ILE A 119 1.57 8.66 -3.95
CA ILE A 119 0.42 7.98 -4.55
C ILE A 119 -0.88 8.63 -4.07
N ILE A 120 -0.99 8.96 -2.78
CA ILE A 120 -2.17 9.63 -2.22
C ILE A 120 -2.39 11.01 -2.85
N ILE A 121 -1.32 11.80 -3.04
CA ILE A 121 -1.42 13.11 -3.70
C ILE A 121 -1.97 12.92 -5.13
N LYS A 122 -1.38 12.02 -5.91
CA LYS A 122 -1.86 11.69 -7.27
C LYS A 122 -3.30 11.19 -7.30
N TYR A 123 -3.68 10.37 -6.34
CA TYR A 123 -5.07 9.89 -6.18
C TYR A 123 -6.03 11.07 -5.99
N ASN A 124 -5.70 12.00 -5.08
CA ASN A 124 -6.52 13.19 -4.83
C ASN A 124 -6.59 14.09 -6.08
N GLU A 125 -5.49 14.28 -6.80
CA GLU A 125 -5.45 15.01 -8.08
C GLU A 125 -6.37 14.36 -9.11
N ALA A 126 -6.25 13.05 -9.34
CA ALA A 126 -7.10 12.32 -10.28
C ALA A 126 -8.59 12.35 -9.89
N MET A 127 -8.91 12.28 -8.59
CA MET A 127 -10.28 12.43 -8.10
C MET A 127 -10.83 13.84 -8.34
N ASN A 128 -10.02 14.88 -8.15
CA ASN A 128 -10.42 16.26 -8.43
C ASN A 128 -10.63 16.47 -9.94
N ASP A 129 -9.73 15.97 -10.78
CA ASP A 129 -9.80 16.06 -12.24
C ASP A 129 -11.02 15.31 -12.81
N ALA A 130 -11.38 14.17 -12.21
CA ALA A 130 -12.57 13.42 -12.56
C ALA A 130 -13.89 14.11 -12.14
N GLY A 131 -13.81 15.19 -11.36
CA GLY A 131 -14.93 15.91 -10.78
C GLY A 131 -15.42 15.28 -9.47
N LEU A 132 -15.82 16.13 -8.51
CA LEU A 132 -16.24 15.80 -7.14
C LEU A 132 -17.47 14.87 -7.00
N VAL A 133 -18.03 14.37 -8.10
CA VAL A 133 -19.28 13.60 -8.10
C VAL A 133 -18.99 12.19 -8.54
N ARG A 134 -18.92 11.26 -7.56
CA ARG A 134 -19.00 9.77 -7.65
C ARG A 134 -19.28 9.22 -9.05
N CYS A 135 -18.34 9.40 -9.96
CA CYS A 135 -18.51 9.00 -11.34
C CYS A 135 -18.00 7.56 -11.47
N CYS A 136 -18.37 6.89 -12.55
CA CYS A 136 -17.97 5.50 -12.83
C CYS A 136 -16.45 5.24 -12.77
N LYS A 137 -15.62 6.29 -12.67
CA LYS A 137 -14.16 6.23 -12.60
C LYS A 137 -13.58 6.17 -11.19
N GLU A 138 -14.35 6.49 -10.14
CA GLU A 138 -13.84 6.45 -8.75
C GLU A 138 -13.26 5.08 -8.41
N GLY A 139 -13.99 4.01 -8.75
CA GLY A 139 -13.56 2.63 -8.51
C GLY A 139 -12.26 2.29 -9.25
N GLU A 140 -12.08 2.80 -10.47
CA GLU A 140 -10.86 2.58 -11.25
C GLU A 140 -9.66 3.35 -10.67
N ILE A 141 -9.84 4.64 -10.36
CA ILE A 141 -8.81 5.49 -9.76
C ILE A 141 -8.36 4.91 -8.41
N ARG A 142 -9.32 4.51 -7.57
CA ARG A 142 -9.05 3.84 -6.30
C ARG A 142 -8.29 2.54 -6.50
N ARG A 143 -8.73 1.68 -7.42
CA ARG A 143 -8.06 0.39 -7.70
C ARG A 143 -6.62 0.60 -8.12
N VAL A 144 -6.35 1.58 -8.99
CA VAL A 144 -4.98 1.91 -9.44
C VAL A 144 -4.13 2.37 -8.26
N ALA A 145 -4.63 3.31 -7.45
CA ALA A 145 -3.90 3.81 -6.29
C ALA A 145 -3.55 2.68 -5.30
N ILE A 146 -4.51 1.83 -4.94
CA ILE A 146 -4.28 0.71 -4.01
C ILE A 146 -3.27 -0.30 -4.57
N MET A 147 -3.33 -0.59 -5.87
CA MET A 147 -2.35 -1.45 -6.54
C MET A 147 -0.94 -0.84 -6.48
N GLU A 148 -0.81 0.46 -6.68
CA GLU A 148 0.49 1.16 -6.55
C GLU A 148 1.00 1.14 -5.11
N VAL A 149 0.14 1.32 -4.12
CA VAL A 149 0.52 1.21 -2.70
C VAL A 149 1.00 -0.21 -2.39
N LYS A 150 0.27 -1.25 -2.83
CA LYS A 150 0.70 -2.66 -2.69
C LYS A 150 2.08 -2.89 -3.29
N ARG A 151 2.32 -2.37 -4.50
CA ARG A 151 3.62 -2.46 -5.18
C ARG A 151 4.72 -1.75 -4.40
N ALA A 152 4.43 -0.57 -3.85
CA ALA A 152 5.40 0.20 -3.07
C ALA A 152 5.89 -0.55 -1.82
N PHE A 153 5.03 -1.37 -1.21
CA PHE A 153 5.38 -2.17 -0.02
C PHE A 153 5.80 -3.61 -0.32
N LEU A 154 5.85 -4.04 -1.59
CA LEU A 154 6.19 -5.43 -1.93
C LEU A 154 7.57 -5.84 -1.36
N GLY A 155 8.58 -4.97 -1.52
CA GLY A 155 9.93 -5.22 -1.01
C GLY A 155 10.07 -5.21 0.52
N MET A 156 9.02 -4.82 1.25
CA MET A 156 8.93 -4.92 2.72
C MET A 156 8.24 -6.21 3.17
N ARG A 157 7.47 -6.88 2.29
CA ARG A 157 6.75 -8.13 2.61
C ARG A 157 7.59 -9.38 2.36
N GLU A 158 8.59 -9.30 1.50
CA GLU A 158 9.48 -10.42 1.17
C GLU A 158 10.54 -10.63 2.26
N GLU A 159 10.14 -11.13 3.43
CA GLU A 159 11.01 -11.83 4.38
C GLU A 159 10.25 -13.02 4.98
N GLY A 160 10.74 -14.26 4.77
CA GLY A 160 10.19 -15.43 5.46
C GLY A 160 10.63 -16.83 5.04
N VAL A 161 11.22 -17.05 3.85
CA VAL A 161 11.65 -18.42 3.46
C VAL A 161 13.14 -18.41 3.12
N PRO A 162 14.03 -18.90 4.01
CA PRO A 162 15.38 -19.27 3.59
C PRO A 162 15.27 -20.34 2.49
N PRO A 163 16.13 -20.31 1.46
CA PRO A 163 16.14 -21.39 0.46
C PRO A 163 16.31 -22.73 1.18
N PRO A 164 15.56 -23.79 0.79
CA PRO A 164 15.72 -25.10 1.40
C PRO A 164 17.19 -25.52 1.25
N PRO A 165 17.79 -26.16 2.28
CA PRO A 165 19.15 -26.63 2.17
C PRO A 165 19.23 -27.58 0.98
N THR A 166 20.14 -27.29 0.04
CA THR A 166 20.51 -28.25 -1.00
C THR A 166 21.15 -29.43 -0.30
N GLU A 167 20.47 -30.58 -0.31
CA GLU A 167 21.08 -31.85 0.09
C GLU A 167 22.27 -32.10 -0.85
N GLU A 168 23.48 -32.09 -0.28
CA GLU A 168 24.73 -32.53 -0.93
C GLU A 168 24.78 -34.06 -1.02
#